data_AF-A0AA85ASF5-F1
#
_entry.id   AF-A0AA85ASF5-F1
#
_cell.length_a   1.000
_cell.length_b   1.000
_cell.length_c   1.000
_cell.angle_alpha   90.00
_cell.angle_beta   90.00
_cell.angle_gamma   90.00
#
_symmetry.space_group_name_H-M   'P 1'
#
loop_
_entity.id
_entity.type
_entity.pdbx_description
1 polymer ?
#
loop_
_entity_poly.entity_id
_entity_poly.type
_entity_poly.pdbx_seq_one_letter_code
_entity_poly.pdbx_strand_id
1 'polypeptide(L)'
;MSTSNILLVTGRPGIGKTTLVSHVFEELLKNGIQAVGFKTEEVRQFYSGKSTRFGFDVVLFDASRTYPRASLARLINHSSQQVQHQPRVGQYLVNISSFESLAIPCLQSIINDLENVSSINNVRKNDLVVCIIDEIGKMELCSSKFTYLIEKLISSISNLPTNGQRDIKHPTVVLLATVPSPKRQDGTRGIPLVDHICSMKEASIIEIDLSNRDEIIQEIMKRILKCKSS
;
A
#
# COMPACT_ATOMS: atom_id res chain seq x y z
N MET A 1 -6.45 6.03 -23.18
CA MET A 1 -6.70 5.63 -21.79
C MET A 1 -5.98 6.63 -20.91
N SER A 2 -6.67 7.27 -19.95
CA SER A 2 -6.04 8.20 -19.01
C SER A 2 -5.00 7.46 -18.17
N THR A 3 -3.86 8.11 -17.92
CA THR A 3 -2.87 7.64 -16.96
C THR A 3 -3.41 7.90 -15.56
N SER A 4 -3.57 6.83 -14.78
CA SER A 4 -4.01 6.90 -13.38
C SER A 4 -2.80 6.71 -12.49
N ASN A 5 -2.60 7.65 -11.57
CA ASN A 5 -1.53 7.60 -10.58
C ASN A 5 -1.91 6.77 -9.34
N ILE A 6 -3.14 6.23 -9.29
CA ILE A 6 -3.64 5.41 -8.19
C ILE A 6 -4.06 4.06 -8.75
N LEU A 7 -3.19 3.06 -8.60
CA LEU A 7 -3.40 1.69 -9.04
C LEU A 7 -3.83 0.83 -7.84
N LEU A 8 -5.05 0.30 -7.88
CA LEU A 8 -5.62 -0.51 -6.82
C LEU A 8 -5.71 -1.97 -7.25
N VAL A 9 -4.92 -2.84 -6.64
CA VAL A 9 -4.97 -4.28 -6.89
C VAL A 9 -5.97 -4.93 -5.95
N THR A 10 -6.92 -5.67 -6.50
CA THR A 10 -7.93 -6.39 -5.73
C THR A 10 -8.04 -7.84 -6.18
N GLY A 11 -8.59 -8.70 -5.33
CA GLY A 11 -8.71 -10.12 -5.62
C GLY A 11 -8.95 -10.93 -4.36
N ARG A 12 -9.39 -12.18 -4.56
CA ARG A 12 -9.75 -13.09 -3.46
C ARG A 12 -8.61 -13.22 -2.44
N PRO A 13 -8.89 -13.39 -1.14
CA PRO A 13 -7.86 -13.68 -0.15
C PRO A 13 -7.02 -14.90 -0.57
N GLY A 14 -5.70 -14.83 -0.40
CA GLY A 14 -4.78 -15.92 -0.75
C GLY A 14 -4.42 -16.05 -2.24
N ILE A 15 -4.97 -15.21 -3.12
CA ILE A 15 -4.68 -15.27 -4.58
C ILE A 15 -3.24 -14.87 -4.95
N GLY A 16 -2.50 -14.25 -4.02
CA GLY A 16 -1.12 -13.82 -4.23
C GLY A 16 -0.91 -12.32 -4.45
N LYS A 17 -1.82 -11.44 -3.99
CA LYS A 17 -1.68 -9.97 -4.04
C LYS A 17 -0.32 -9.48 -3.50
N THR A 18 0.03 -9.91 -2.28
CA THR A 18 1.32 -9.59 -1.63
C THR A 18 2.52 -10.03 -2.45
N THR A 19 2.45 -11.21 -3.09
CA THR A 19 3.53 -11.68 -3.96
C THR A 19 3.62 -10.85 -5.23
N LEU A 20 2.49 -10.49 -5.83
CA LEU A 20 2.44 -9.65 -7.02
C LEU A 20 3.06 -8.28 -6.76
N VAL A 21 2.70 -7.60 -5.67
CA VAL A 21 3.31 -6.29 -5.34
C VAL A 21 4.80 -6.42 -4.98
N SER A 22 5.22 -7.55 -4.39
CA SER A 22 6.63 -7.82 -4.13
C SER A 22 7.42 -7.97 -5.44
N HIS A 23 6.87 -8.68 -6.43
CA HIS A 23 7.50 -8.79 -7.75
C HIS A 23 7.56 -7.43 -8.46
N VAL A 24 6.49 -6.62 -8.37
CA VAL A 24 6.50 -5.27 -8.93
C VAL A 24 7.60 -4.42 -8.27
N PHE A 25 7.75 -4.49 -6.94
CA PHE A 25 8.85 -3.80 -6.24
C PHE A 25 10.22 -4.22 -6.77
N GLU A 26 10.47 -5.51 -6.95
CA GLU A 26 11.73 -6.02 -7.50
C GLU A 26 11.99 -5.53 -8.93
N GLU A 27 10.96 -5.52 -9.78
CA GLU A 27 11.07 -5.00 -11.15
C GLU A 27 11.34 -3.48 -11.17
N LEU A 28 10.72 -2.71 -10.26
CA LEU A 28 10.99 -1.28 -10.12
C LEU A 28 12.46 -1.02 -9.74
N LEU A 29 13.00 -1.77 -8.79
CA LEU A 29 14.42 -1.68 -8.40
C LEU A 29 15.35 -2.03 -9.57
N LYS A 30 15.06 -3.09 -10.34
CA LYS A 30 15.84 -3.46 -11.53
C LYS A 30 15.86 -2.36 -12.59
N ASN A 31 14.77 -1.60 -12.70
CA ASN A 31 14.65 -0.47 -13.63
C ASN A 31 15.17 0.86 -13.05
N GLY A 32 15.79 0.83 -11.86
CA GLY A 32 16.30 2.03 -11.19
C GLY A 32 15.22 3.04 -10.79
N ILE A 33 13.98 2.56 -10.59
CA ILE A 33 12.85 3.38 -10.16
C ILE A 33 12.77 3.33 -8.65
N GLN A 34 12.68 4.49 -8.02
CA GLN A 34 12.51 4.59 -6.58
C GLN A 34 11.14 4.04 -6.18
N ALA A 35 11.15 3.05 -5.30
CA ALA A 35 9.94 2.47 -4.73
C ALA A 35 10.08 2.40 -3.21
N VAL A 36 9.01 2.76 -2.51
CA VAL A 36 8.95 2.87 -1.06
C VAL A 36 7.57 2.43 -0.59
N GLY A 37 7.46 2.07 0.69
CA GLY A 37 6.20 1.62 1.26
C GLY A 37 6.37 0.33 2.05
N PHE A 38 5.31 -0.46 2.13
CA PHE A 38 5.32 -1.71 2.90
C PHE A 38 4.39 -2.76 2.32
N LYS A 39 4.63 -4.00 2.76
CA LYS A 39 3.75 -5.13 2.57
C LYS A 39 3.36 -5.75 3.90
N THR A 40 2.32 -6.57 3.87
CA THR A 40 1.83 -7.30 5.03
C THR A 40 2.11 -8.77 4.82
N GLU A 41 2.87 -9.38 5.74
CA GLU A 41 3.23 -10.79 5.69
C GLU A 41 2.49 -11.60 6.76
N GLU A 42 1.97 -12.76 6.39
CA GLU A 42 1.37 -13.68 7.34
C GLU A 42 2.43 -14.28 8.25
N VAL A 43 2.22 -14.18 9.56
CA VAL A 43 3.01 -14.90 10.56
C VAL A 43 2.31 -16.23 10.84
N ARG A 44 2.98 -17.33 10.55
CA ARG A 44 2.46 -18.69 10.76
C ARG A 44 3.30 -19.43 11.78
N GLN A 45 2.65 -20.22 12.64
CA GLN A 45 3.30 -21.13 13.58
C GLN A 45 3.05 -22.57 13.13
N PHE A 46 4.08 -23.39 13.29
CA PHE A 46 4.04 -24.82 12.98
C PHE A 46 3.96 -25.62 14.28
N TYR A 47 2.87 -26.34 14.46
CA TYR A 47 2.70 -27.28 15.58
C TYR A 47 2.15 -28.61 15.06
N SER A 48 2.80 -29.70 15.43
CA SER A 48 2.34 -31.07 15.13
C SER A 48 1.98 -31.30 13.64
N GLY A 49 2.79 -30.75 12.72
CA GLY A 49 2.59 -30.87 11.28
C GLY A 49 1.52 -29.96 10.67
N LYS A 50 0.87 -29.09 11.45
CA LYS A 50 -0.11 -28.11 10.95
C LYS A 50 0.45 -26.68 11.02
N SER A 51 0.24 -25.91 9.95
CA SER A 51 0.57 -24.48 9.87
C SER A 51 -0.66 -23.64 10.19
N THR A 52 -0.63 -22.92 11.31
CA THR A 52 -1.72 -22.03 11.72
C THR A 52 -1.26 -20.58 11.63
N ARG A 53 -2.09 -19.73 11.03
CA ARG A 53 -1.81 -18.29 10.96
C ARG A 53 -1.95 -17.65 12.33
N PHE A 54 -0.82 -17.29 12.92
CA PHE A 54 -0.67 -16.66 14.22
C PHE A 54 -0.85 -15.15 14.18
N GLY A 55 -0.62 -14.50 13.04
CA GLY A 55 -0.80 -13.06 12.92
C GLY A 55 -0.31 -12.49 11.60
N PHE A 56 -0.02 -11.20 11.63
CA PHE A 56 0.42 -10.41 10.48
C PHE A 56 1.50 -9.43 10.91
N ASP A 57 2.52 -9.28 10.08
CA ASP A 57 3.57 -8.29 10.23
C ASP A 57 3.52 -7.28 9.09
N VAL A 58 3.75 -6.01 9.43
CA VAL A 58 4.11 -5.01 8.44
C VAL A 58 5.61 -5.09 8.18
N VAL A 59 5.98 -5.09 6.91
CA VAL A 59 7.38 -5.21 6.45
C VAL A 59 7.62 -4.11 5.43
N LEU A 60 8.54 -3.19 5.74
CA LEU A 60 8.89 -2.11 4.82
C LEU A 60 9.61 -2.68 3.60
N PHE A 61 9.30 -2.13 2.43
CA PHE A 61 10.12 -2.32 1.25
C PHE A 61 11.42 -1.53 1.41
N ASP A 62 12.54 -2.21 1.18
CA ASP A 62 13.86 -1.64 1.41
C ASP A 62 14.85 -2.11 0.35
N ALA A 63 15.46 -1.16 -0.37
CA ALA A 63 16.46 -1.44 -1.39
C ALA A 63 17.74 -2.09 -0.80
N SER A 64 18.05 -1.83 0.48
CA SER A 64 19.18 -2.46 1.17
C SER A 64 18.89 -3.89 1.64
N ARG A 65 17.66 -4.39 1.40
CA ARG A 65 17.19 -5.74 1.73
C ARG A 65 17.24 -6.08 3.23
N THR A 66 17.22 -5.08 4.12
CA THR A 66 17.10 -5.30 5.57
C THR A 66 15.65 -5.57 5.99
N TYR A 67 14.68 -5.11 5.18
CA TYR A 67 13.24 -5.32 5.36
C TYR A 67 12.75 -5.11 6.81
N PRO A 68 12.83 -3.88 7.36
CA PRO A 68 12.36 -3.58 8.70
C PRO A 68 10.93 -4.08 8.94
N ARG A 69 10.71 -4.71 10.10
CA ARG A 69 9.49 -5.46 10.40
C ARG A 69 8.91 -5.07 11.76
N ALA A 70 7.58 -5.00 11.84
CA ALA A 70 6.86 -4.81 13.10
C ALA A 70 5.54 -5.60 13.11
N SER A 71 5.02 -5.88 14.30
CA SER A 71 3.77 -6.63 14.46
C SER A 71 2.56 -5.77 14.12
N LEU A 72 1.77 -6.16 13.11
CA LEU A 72 0.49 -5.53 12.81
C LEU A 72 -0.63 -6.13 13.67
N ALA A 73 -0.75 -7.46 13.69
CA ALA A 73 -1.79 -8.12 14.46
C ALA A 73 -1.38 -9.53 14.90
N ARG A 74 -1.94 -10.01 16.02
CA ARG A 74 -1.66 -11.33 16.59
C ARG A 74 -2.91 -12.02 17.13
N LEU A 75 -2.92 -13.34 17.10
CA LEU A 75 -3.82 -14.15 17.92
C LEU A 75 -3.43 -14.00 19.38
N ILE A 76 -4.43 -13.94 20.25
CA ILE A 76 -4.19 -13.88 21.69
C ILE A 76 -4.98 -14.99 22.36
N ASN A 77 -4.26 -15.80 23.13
CA ASN A 77 -4.82 -16.96 23.82
C ASN A 77 -5.37 -16.61 25.22
N HIS A 78 -5.10 -15.41 25.74
CA HIS A 78 -5.52 -14.99 27.08
C HIS A 78 -6.03 -13.54 27.14
N SER A 79 -7.20 -13.37 27.75
CA SER A 79 -7.85 -12.09 27.99
C SER A 79 -7.24 -11.37 29.21
N SER A 80 -6.16 -10.62 29.01
CA SER A 80 -5.76 -9.61 30.00
C SER A 80 -6.61 -8.34 29.85
N GLN A 81 -6.80 -7.57 30.92
CA GLN A 81 -7.59 -6.33 30.88
C GLN A 81 -7.03 -5.31 29.87
N GLN A 82 -5.71 -5.29 29.65
CA GLN A 82 -5.05 -4.43 28.65
C GLN A 82 -5.45 -4.76 27.20
N VAL A 83 -5.95 -5.98 26.94
CA VAL A 83 -6.40 -6.43 25.62
C VAL A 83 -7.84 -5.96 25.30
N GLN A 84 -8.62 -5.52 26.29
CA GLN A 84 -10.03 -5.12 26.06
C GLN A 84 -10.17 -3.81 25.26
N HIS A 85 -9.19 -2.91 25.35
CA HIS A 85 -9.26 -1.59 24.68
C HIS A 85 -8.55 -1.54 23.32
N GLN A 86 -7.91 -2.63 22.89
CA GLN A 86 -7.24 -2.68 21.59
C GLN A 86 -8.21 -3.17 20.51
N PRO A 87 -8.17 -2.58 19.30
CA PRO A 87 -9.09 -2.94 18.23
C PRO A 87 -8.85 -4.37 17.75
N ARG A 88 -9.95 -5.02 17.33
CA ARG A 88 -9.95 -6.40 16.85
C ARG A 88 -10.52 -6.49 15.45
N VAL A 89 -9.91 -7.34 14.64
CA VAL A 89 -10.43 -7.72 13.32
C VAL A 89 -10.55 -9.25 13.28
N GLY A 90 -11.78 -9.74 13.41
CA GLY A 90 -12.04 -11.15 13.64
C GLY A 90 -11.40 -11.60 14.96
N GLN A 91 -10.56 -12.63 14.88
CA GLN A 91 -9.84 -13.19 16.03
C GLN A 91 -8.50 -12.49 16.34
N TYR A 92 -8.07 -11.52 15.52
CA TYR A 92 -6.77 -10.88 15.64
C TYR A 92 -6.89 -9.56 16.40
N LEU A 93 -6.04 -9.36 17.41
CA LEU A 93 -5.84 -8.07 18.06
C LEU A 93 -4.84 -7.25 17.25
N VAL A 94 -5.20 -6.02 16.93
CA VAL A 94 -4.36 -5.11 16.14
C VAL A 94 -3.46 -4.31 17.07
N ASN A 95 -2.14 -4.39 16.84
CA ASN A 95 -1.15 -3.62 17.55
C ASN A 95 -0.88 -2.30 16.81
N ILE A 96 -1.72 -1.29 17.05
CA ILE A 96 -1.63 0.02 16.39
C ILE A 96 -0.25 0.64 16.60
N SER A 97 0.28 0.67 17.83
CA SER A 97 1.55 1.34 18.11
C SER A 97 2.72 0.70 17.35
N SER A 98 2.75 -0.63 17.25
CA SER A 98 3.79 -1.35 16.53
C SER A 98 3.65 -1.20 15.01
N PHE A 99 2.42 -1.11 14.49
CA PHE A 99 2.20 -0.79 13.09
C PHE A 99 2.64 0.64 12.76
N GLU A 100 2.24 1.60 13.59
CA GLU A 100 2.51 3.02 13.40
C GLU A 100 4.01 3.34 13.41
N SER A 101 4.82 2.63 14.20
CA SER A 101 6.27 2.86 14.26
C SER A 101 7.00 2.65 12.94
N LEU A 102 6.41 1.91 11.99
CA LEU A 102 6.96 1.73 10.63
C LEU A 102 6.13 2.42 9.56
N ALA A 103 4.81 2.24 9.57
CA ALA A 103 3.96 2.73 8.48
C ALA A 103 3.87 4.26 8.43
N ILE A 104 3.85 4.93 9.59
CA ILE A 104 3.69 6.39 9.66
C ILE A 104 4.93 7.13 9.16
N PRO A 105 6.15 6.85 9.65
CA PRO A 105 7.36 7.50 9.11
C PRO A 105 7.53 7.25 7.61
N CYS A 106 7.22 6.03 7.15
CA CYS A 106 7.33 5.65 5.75
C CYS A 106 6.40 6.47 4.83
N LEU A 107 5.14 6.67 5.23
CA LEU A 107 4.21 7.51 4.47
C LEU A 107 4.54 9.00 4.57
N GLN A 108 4.96 9.45 5.75
CA GLN A 108 5.31 10.86 5.97
C GLN A 108 6.50 11.28 5.12
N SER A 109 7.52 10.45 4.93
CA SER A 109 8.64 10.81 4.05
C SER A 109 8.16 11.08 2.62
N ILE A 110 7.26 10.26 2.10
CA ILE A 110 6.69 10.41 0.74
C ILE A 110 5.88 11.70 0.62
N ILE A 111 5.02 11.97 1.60
CA ILE A 111 4.20 13.18 1.63
C ILE A 111 5.09 14.43 1.76
N ASN A 112 6.12 14.37 2.59
CA ASN A 112 7.07 15.46 2.74
C ASN A 112 7.84 15.72 1.44
N ASP A 113 8.24 14.67 0.72
CA ASP A 113 8.91 14.79 -0.59
C ASP A 113 7.98 15.41 -1.65
N LEU A 114 6.68 15.13 -1.58
CA LEU A 114 5.67 15.76 -2.43
C LEU A 114 5.48 17.26 -2.12
N GLU A 115 5.54 17.63 -0.84
CA GLU A 115 5.29 18.99 -0.35
C GLU A 115 6.53 19.90 -0.40
N ASN A 116 7.74 19.37 -0.17
CA ASN A 116 8.97 20.14 -0.03
C ASN A 116 9.81 20.14 -1.32
N VAL A 117 9.34 20.83 -2.36
CA VAL A 117 10.05 20.94 -3.65
C VAL A 117 11.12 22.03 -3.68
N SER A 118 11.25 22.80 -2.61
CA SER A 118 12.14 23.97 -2.55
C SER A 118 13.56 23.71 -2.06
N SER A 119 13.92 22.50 -1.62
CA SER A 119 15.22 22.27 -0.92
C SER A 119 15.99 21.01 -1.30
N ILE A 120 15.49 20.18 -2.22
CA ILE A 120 16.21 18.95 -2.60
C ILE A 120 17.07 19.22 -3.84
N ASN A 121 18.32 19.63 -3.63
CA ASN A 121 19.36 19.78 -4.66
C ASN A 121 19.69 18.48 -5.44
N ASN A 122 19.01 17.36 -5.16
CA ASN A 122 19.28 16.04 -5.74
C ASN A 122 18.07 15.35 -6.40
N VAL A 123 16.84 15.87 -6.29
CA VAL A 123 15.70 15.31 -7.03
C VAL A 123 15.72 15.92 -8.43
N ARG A 124 15.99 15.09 -9.42
CA ARG A 124 16.07 15.54 -10.80
C ARG A 124 14.65 15.79 -11.30
N LYS A 125 14.54 16.73 -12.23
CA LYS A 125 13.32 16.93 -13.03
C LYS A 125 12.84 15.56 -13.55
N ASN A 126 11.59 15.17 -13.27
CA ASN A 126 10.95 13.92 -13.73
C ASN A 126 11.30 12.63 -12.98
N ASP A 127 11.69 12.69 -11.71
CA ASP A 127 11.81 11.47 -10.90
C ASP A 127 10.41 10.90 -10.59
N LEU A 128 10.23 9.63 -10.98
CA LEU A 128 9.06 8.82 -10.69
C LEU A 128 9.32 8.07 -9.38
N VAL A 129 8.43 8.23 -8.41
CA VAL A 129 8.43 7.50 -7.14
C VAL A 129 7.18 6.64 -7.06
N VAL A 130 7.34 5.37 -6.71
CA VAL A 130 6.21 4.46 -6.50
C VAL A 130 6.02 4.19 -5.01
N CYS A 131 4.85 4.55 -4.49
CA CYS A 131 4.42 4.19 -3.14
C CYS A 131 3.65 2.87 -3.20
N ILE A 132 4.15 1.83 -2.55
CA ILE A 132 3.53 0.49 -2.52
C ILE A 132 2.92 0.22 -1.14
N ILE A 133 1.62 -0.06 -1.09
CA ILE A 133 0.91 -0.31 0.18
C ILE A 133 0.13 -1.62 0.06
N ASP A 134 0.60 -2.65 0.76
CA ASP A 134 -0.13 -3.90 0.91
C ASP A 134 -0.44 -4.16 2.41
N GLU A 135 -1.67 -4.00 2.89
CA GLU A 135 -2.97 -3.68 2.24
C GLU A 135 -3.60 -2.40 2.80
N ILE A 136 -4.42 -1.68 2.03
CA ILE A 136 -5.35 -0.68 2.57
C ILE A 136 -6.62 -1.42 3.01
N GLY A 137 -6.55 -2.02 4.19
CA GLY A 137 -7.56 -2.94 4.70
C GLY A 137 -8.08 -2.56 6.09
N LYS A 138 -9.00 -3.39 6.59
CA LYS A 138 -9.66 -3.14 7.89
C LYS A 138 -8.68 -3.14 9.07
N MET A 139 -7.58 -3.89 8.98
CA MET A 139 -6.60 -4.00 10.07
C MET A 139 -5.73 -2.74 10.15
N GLU A 140 -5.21 -2.28 9.03
CA GLU A 140 -4.33 -1.12 8.90
C GLU A 140 -5.10 0.16 9.21
N LEU A 141 -6.36 0.25 8.74
CA LEU A 141 -7.26 1.38 9.00
C LEU A 141 -7.80 1.45 10.43
N CYS A 142 -7.40 0.54 11.32
CA CYS A 142 -7.60 0.73 12.76
C CYS A 142 -6.72 1.88 13.31
N SER A 143 -5.63 2.25 12.62
CA SER A 143 -4.89 3.49 12.92
C SER A 143 -5.55 4.69 12.23
N SER A 144 -6.02 5.64 13.04
CA SER A 144 -6.54 6.92 12.54
C SER A 144 -5.45 7.77 11.89
N LYS A 145 -4.21 7.70 12.39
CA LYS A 145 -3.06 8.39 11.77
C LYS A 145 -2.77 7.85 10.38
N PHE A 146 -2.77 6.53 10.23
CA PHE A 146 -2.57 5.90 8.92
C PHE A 146 -3.69 6.27 7.95
N THR A 147 -4.95 6.21 8.42
CA THR A 147 -6.13 6.65 7.65
C THR A 147 -5.96 8.08 7.13
N TYR A 148 -5.62 9.01 8.00
CA TYR A 148 -5.36 10.41 7.63
C TYR A 148 -4.24 10.56 6.60
N LEU A 149 -3.13 9.80 6.74
CA LEU A 149 -2.02 9.88 5.79
C LEU A 149 -2.38 9.28 4.42
N ILE A 150 -3.21 8.23 4.36
CA ILE A 150 -3.71 7.71 3.09
C ILE A 150 -4.58 8.75 2.39
N GLU A 151 -5.50 9.40 3.11
CA GLU A 151 -6.34 10.48 2.57
C GLU A 151 -5.48 11.65 2.08
N LYS A 152 -4.48 12.05 2.87
CA LYS A 152 -3.54 13.11 2.50
C LYS A 152 -2.73 12.74 1.26
N LEU A 153 -2.18 11.53 1.19
CA LEU A 153 -1.42 11.04 0.04
C LEU A 153 -2.27 11.04 -1.23
N ILE A 154 -3.49 10.53 -1.16
CA ILE A 154 -4.42 10.47 -2.29
C ILE A 154 -4.80 11.88 -2.74
N SER A 155 -5.13 12.78 -1.81
CA SER A 155 -5.41 14.18 -2.10
C SER A 155 -4.23 14.86 -2.79
N SER A 156 -3.00 14.65 -2.30
CA SER A 156 -1.79 15.19 -2.93
C SER A 156 -1.59 14.63 -4.34
N ILE A 157 -1.80 13.33 -4.57
CA ILE A 157 -1.68 12.72 -5.90
C ILE A 157 -2.73 13.27 -6.88
N SER A 158 -3.97 13.44 -6.43
CA SER A 158 -5.09 13.93 -7.24
C SER A 158 -5.04 15.42 -7.55
N ASN A 159 -4.52 16.24 -6.62
CA ASN A 159 -4.46 17.70 -6.77
C ASN A 159 -3.20 18.20 -7.50
N LEU A 160 -2.27 17.31 -7.88
CA LEU A 160 -1.11 17.70 -8.67
C LEU A 160 -1.56 18.16 -10.07
N PRO A 161 -1.23 19.39 -10.50
CA PRO A 161 -1.71 19.92 -11.77
C PRO A 161 -1.25 19.04 -12.93
N THR A 162 -2.22 18.57 -13.71
CA THR A 162 -2.02 17.84 -14.96
C THR A 162 -1.79 18.86 -16.08
N ASN A 163 -0.55 18.96 -16.55
CA ASN A 163 -0.11 19.75 -17.71
C ASN A 163 -0.17 21.29 -17.59
N GLY A 164 0.94 21.96 -17.91
CA GLY A 164 0.98 23.36 -18.35
C GLY A 164 1.17 24.46 -17.30
N GLN A 165 0.98 24.21 -16.01
CA GLN A 165 1.15 25.20 -14.92
C GLN A 165 2.16 24.76 -13.87
N ARG A 166 3.37 24.36 -14.28
CA ARG A 166 4.45 24.06 -13.32
C ARG A 166 5.66 24.92 -13.62
N ASP A 167 5.73 26.07 -12.97
CA ASP A 167 7.00 26.79 -12.76
C ASP A 167 7.89 26.04 -11.74
N ILE A 168 7.31 25.10 -10.97
CA ILE A 168 7.97 24.32 -9.91
C ILE A 168 7.83 22.81 -10.22
N LYS A 169 8.97 22.10 -10.28
CA LYS A 169 9.06 20.68 -10.71
C LYS A 169 8.81 19.72 -9.52
N HIS A 170 7.59 19.24 -9.36
CA HIS A 170 7.29 18.17 -8.39
C HIS A 170 7.62 16.77 -8.97
N PRO A 171 8.05 15.81 -8.14
CA PRO A 171 8.17 14.40 -8.56
C PRO A 171 6.79 13.82 -8.89
N THR A 172 6.75 12.85 -9.81
CA THR A 172 5.53 12.09 -10.09
C THR A 172 5.44 10.94 -9.09
N VAL A 173 4.37 10.91 -8.29
CA VAL A 173 4.11 9.80 -7.37
C VAL A 173 2.99 8.92 -7.91
N VAL A 174 3.25 7.61 -7.98
CA VAL A 174 2.25 6.59 -8.26
C VAL A 174 2.00 5.78 -6.99
N LEU A 175 0.74 5.71 -6.56
CA LEU A 175 0.30 4.81 -5.50
C LEU A 175 -0.09 3.46 -6.12
N LEU A 176 0.60 2.39 -5.74
CA LEU A 176 0.22 1.01 -5.99
C LEU A 176 -0.24 0.39 -4.66
N ALA A 177 -1.55 0.24 -4.48
CA ALA A 177 -2.09 -0.31 -3.25
C ALA A 177 -2.87 -1.59 -3.50
N THR A 178 -2.83 -2.55 -2.56
CA THR A 178 -3.80 -3.64 -2.54
C THR A 178 -5.01 -3.23 -1.71
N VAL A 179 -6.19 -3.67 -2.13
CA VAL A 179 -7.46 -3.46 -1.41
C VAL A 179 -8.24 -4.78 -1.32
N PRO A 180 -9.03 -4.99 -0.25
CA PRO A 180 -9.86 -6.19 -0.11
C PRO A 180 -10.75 -6.40 -1.33
N SER A 181 -11.10 -7.64 -1.67
CA SER A 181 -12.13 -7.88 -2.69
C SER A 181 -13.50 -7.38 -2.22
N PRO A 182 -14.38 -6.92 -3.13
CA PRO A 182 -15.79 -6.66 -2.81
C PRO A 182 -16.42 -7.85 -2.10
N LYS A 183 -17.27 -7.58 -1.12
CA LYS A 183 -18.00 -8.63 -0.36
C LYS A 183 -19.50 -8.48 -0.44
N ARG A 184 -20.00 -7.31 -0.83
CA ARG A 184 -21.41 -7.00 -0.93
C ARG A 184 -21.87 -7.05 -2.38
N GLN A 185 -23.17 -7.30 -2.57
CA GLN A 185 -23.78 -7.39 -3.90
C GLN A 185 -23.76 -6.05 -4.65
N ASP A 186 -23.67 -4.94 -3.92
CA ASP A 186 -23.52 -3.58 -4.47
C ASP A 186 -22.09 -3.26 -4.95
N GLY A 187 -21.17 -4.24 -4.92
CA GLY A 187 -19.77 -4.05 -5.31
C GLY A 187 -18.90 -3.39 -4.24
N THR A 188 -19.45 -3.07 -3.06
CA THR A 188 -18.71 -2.47 -1.95
C THR A 188 -18.00 -3.51 -1.09
N ARG A 189 -16.98 -3.04 -0.37
CA ARG A 189 -16.12 -3.80 0.55
C ARG A 189 -16.58 -3.62 2.00
N GLY A 190 -17.39 -2.60 2.27
CA GLY A 190 -17.90 -2.28 3.59
C GLY A 190 -16.86 -1.58 4.47
N ILE A 191 -15.91 -0.89 3.85
CA ILE A 191 -14.87 -0.10 4.50
C ILE A 191 -14.94 1.28 3.85
N PRO A 192 -15.48 2.31 4.54
CA PRO A 192 -15.84 3.59 3.93
C PRO A 192 -14.72 4.24 3.10
N LEU A 193 -13.50 4.28 3.64
CA LEU A 193 -12.35 4.83 2.91
C LEU A 193 -12.02 4.01 1.66
N VAL A 194 -12.00 2.68 1.76
CA VAL A 194 -11.67 1.82 0.61
C VAL A 194 -12.73 1.93 -0.48
N ASP A 195 -14.00 1.97 -0.09
CA ASP A 195 -15.14 2.16 -1.00
C ASP A 195 -15.06 3.53 -1.69
N HIS A 196 -14.68 4.58 -0.95
CA HIS A 196 -14.44 5.90 -1.51
C HIS A 196 -13.30 5.89 -2.54
N ILE A 197 -12.12 5.37 -2.19
CA ILE A 197 -10.94 5.31 -3.08
C ILE A 197 -11.26 4.51 -4.35
N CYS A 198 -11.98 3.39 -4.22
CA CYS A 198 -12.39 2.58 -5.37
C CYS A 198 -13.39 3.28 -6.30
N SER A 199 -14.12 4.30 -5.81
CA SER A 199 -15.09 5.06 -6.61
C SER A 199 -14.49 6.29 -7.32
N MET A 200 -13.24 6.64 -7.01
CA MET A 200 -12.56 7.80 -7.61
C MET A 200 -12.29 7.57 -9.10
N LYS A 201 -12.50 8.61 -9.92
CA LYS A 201 -12.22 8.54 -11.38
C LYS A 201 -10.74 8.41 -11.67
N GLU A 202 -9.92 8.91 -10.76
CA GLU A 202 -8.46 8.92 -10.79
C GLU A 202 -7.88 7.57 -10.38
N ALA A 203 -8.67 6.67 -9.79
CA ALA A 203 -8.23 5.34 -9.38
C ALA A 203 -8.50 4.29 -10.47
N SER A 204 -7.50 3.44 -10.73
CA SER A 204 -7.62 2.31 -11.63
C SER A 204 -7.59 1.01 -10.85
N ILE A 205 -8.70 0.26 -10.88
CA ILE A 205 -8.81 -1.04 -10.21
C ILE A 205 -8.32 -2.15 -11.15
N ILE A 206 -7.47 -3.01 -10.63
CA ILE A 206 -6.90 -4.18 -11.31
C ILE A 206 -7.31 -5.40 -10.49
N GLU A 207 -8.20 -6.21 -11.04
CA GLU A 207 -8.61 -7.47 -10.41
C GLU A 207 -7.69 -8.61 -10.85
N ILE A 208 -7.15 -9.33 -9.88
CA ILE A 208 -6.25 -10.47 -10.12
C ILE A 208 -6.96 -11.79 -9.86
N ASP A 209 -6.70 -12.76 -10.73
CA ASP A 209 -7.11 -14.15 -10.61
C ASP A 209 -5.94 -15.09 -10.93
N LEU A 210 -6.20 -16.40 -10.98
CA LEU A 210 -5.16 -17.40 -11.25
C LEU A 210 -4.67 -17.40 -12.70
N SER A 211 -5.47 -16.88 -13.63
CA SER A 211 -5.21 -16.91 -15.07
C SER A 211 -4.38 -15.73 -15.56
N ASN A 212 -4.42 -14.59 -14.86
CA ASN A 212 -3.84 -13.33 -15.34
C ASN A 212 -2.65 -12.81 -14.52
N ARG A 213 -2.23 -13.54 -13.48
CA ARG A 213 -1.27 -13.06 -12.47
C ARG A 213 0.06 -12.58 -13.06
N ASP A 214 0.62 -13.31 -14.02
CA ASP A 214 1.93 -13.00 -14.60
C ASP A 214 1.85 -11.86 -15.62
N GLU A 215 0.77 -11.80 -16.41
CA GLU A 215 0.51 -10.73 -17.37
C GLU A 215 0.24 -9.39 -16.68
N ILE A 216 -0.43 -9.42 -15.52
CA ILE A 216 -0.74 -8.21 -14.75
C ILE A 216 0.51 -7.49 -14.26
N ILE A 217 1.59 -8.21 -13.92
CA ILE A 217 2.84 -7.55 -13.51
C ILE A 217 3.34 -6.65 -14.64
N GLN A 218 3.36 -7.15 -15.87
CA GLN A 218 3.79 -6.39 -17.03
C GLN A 218 2.86 -5.21 -17.32
N GLU A 219 1.55 -5.39 -17.17
CA GLU A 219 0.58 -4.31 -17.34
C GLU A 219 0.73 -3.21 -16.26
N ILE A 220 0.94 -3.58 -15.00
CA ILE A 220 1.20 -2.64 -13.90
C ILE A 220 2.47 -1.85 -14.20
N MET A 221 3.57 -2.53 -14.55
CA MET A 221 4.83 -1.88 -14.89
C MET A 221 4.67 -0.92 -16.07
N LYS A 222 3.95 -1.32 -17.12
CA LYS A 222 3.66 -0.47 -18.27
C LYS A 222 2.86 0.78 -17.88
N ARG A 223 1.89 0.68 -16.97
CA ARG A 223 1.12 1.83 -16.47
C ARG A 223 1.99 2.77 -15.63
N ILE A 224 2.81 2.22 -14.74
CA ILE A 224 3.76 2.99 -13.93
C ILE A 224 4.73 3.77 -14.83
N LEU A 225 5.34 3.10 -15.82
CA LEU A 225 6.31 3.72 -16.73
C LEU A 225 5.70 4.83 -17.60
N LYS A 226 4.42 4.73 -17.99
CA LYS A 226 3.71 5.80 -18.71
C LYS A 226 3.57 7.09 -17.88
N CYS A 227 3.54 6.98 -16.54
CA CYS A 227 3.48 8.14 -15.65
C CYS A 227 4.82 8.90 -15.59
N LYS A 228 5.93 8.26 -15.97
CA LYS A 228 7.24 8.92 -16.10
C LYS A 228 7.35 9.80 -17.36
N SER A 229 6.62 9.44 -18.42
CA SER A 229 6.66 10.11 -19.73
C SER A 229 5.55 11.15 -19.94
N SER A 230 4.65 11.31 -18.96
CA SER A 230 3.55 12.28 -18.96
C SER A 230 3.92 13.49 -18.11
#